data_AF-C5PEC3-F1
#
_entry.id   AF-C5PEC3-F1
#
_cell.length_a   1.000
_cell.length_b   1.000
_cell.length_c   1.000
_cell.angle_alpha   90.00
_cell.angle_beta   90.00
_cell.angle_gamma   90.00
#
_symmetry.space_group_name_H-M   'P 1'
#
loop_
_entity.id
_entity.type
_entity.pdbx_description
1 polymer ?
#
loop_
_entity_poly.entity_id
_entity_poly.type
_entity_poly.pdbx_seq_one_letter_code
_entity_poly.pdbx_strand_id
1 'polypeptide(L)'
;MAGIDCLPGEILVEILAQVKVNSSNLFSCILVSRSWYQLGLPLLYRNVVLSDSNVSVFCGKLNASHGSLVRSLTVRIAPIEDAPATLLPGLLSTLVQLPRMTTFAFRVTRQPVPSFSLSQDQLISLVDALPESCINLEIDTNSSDVAPNADGAHFCNALRRILPRMRNVRLQLKFMCSQLFGDGPPLPGNLPSDPSLPFEPVSLPNIQTLMVDCIADNANLPKHCKHPKMARHPFTGWDSVTEALKRVVEQDGSHPPSARLFVLSSLPLNNTNQRSCTAFARAEMVSQTTYTLPFCIFAFTNQYHGWMLRTPDGREIFSTVWTLKDFAEGGVWKTIVGGSRIPAEVLLQKEKSFIPALYVEEKLPIMSLKEWTARYPDISCPLWRNELQAGVRLLDGEKREGPEEYLSRRPVTEKTPPGFVRLRSEAYINLYGQDDPRIINRT
;
A
#
# COMPACT_ATOMS: atom_id res chain seq x y z
N MET A 1 46.22 4.49 26.46
CA MET A 1 44.80 4.18 26.16
C MET A 1 44.33 5.15 25.10
N ALA A 2 43.99 4.67 23.90
CA ALA A 2 43.33 5.53 22.91
C ALA A 2 41.90 5.79 23.40
N GLY A 3 41.57 7.05 23.66
CA GLY A 3 40.22 7.45 24.06
C GLY A 3 39.27 7.40 22.87
N ILE A 4 37.97 7.23 23.13
CA ILE A 4 36.92 7.26 22.10
C ILE A 4 36.89 8.61 21.36
N ASP A 5 37.42 9.66 22.00
CA ASP A 5 37.59 11.01 21.44
C ASP A 5 38.63 11.08 20.30
N CYS A 6 39.42 10.03 20.09
CA CYS A 6 40.38 9.92 19.00
C CYS A 6 39.80 9.27 17.74
N LEU A 7 38.52 8.86 17.74
CA LEU A 7 37.90 8.25 16.57
C LEU A 7 37.64 9.30 15.47
N PRO A 8 37.89 8.97 14.19
CA PRO A 8 37.43 9.79 13.07
C PRO A 8 35.90 9.98 13.12
N GLY A 9 35.43 11.15 12.71
CA GLY A 9 34.01 11.50 12.76
C GLY A 9 33.13 10.54 11.97
N GLU A 10 33.63 10.00 10.86
CA GLU A 10 32.97 9.02 10.02
C GLU A 10 32.72 7.71 10.75
N ILE A 11 33.69 7.24 11.54
CA ILE A 11 33.58 6.03 12.35
C ILE A 11 32.56 6.24 13.47
N LEU A 12 32.60 7.42 14.11
CA LEU A 12 31.63 7.76 15.15
C LEU A 12 30.19 7.85 14.58
N VAL A 13 30.01 8.40 13.38
CA VAL A 13 28.71 8.44 12.69
C VAL A 13 28.20 7.04 12.41
N GLU A 14 29.04 6.12 11.96
CA GLU A 14 28.64 4.73 11.71
C GLU A 14 28.23 4.03 13.03
N ILE A 15 29.00 4.22 14.11
CA ILE A 15 28.64 3.69 15.45
C ILE A 15 27.28 4.23 15.89
N LEU A 16 27.07 5.54 15.82
CA LEU A 16 25.80 6.17 16.22
C LEU A 16 24.63 5.73 15.35
N ALA A 17 24.87 5.48 14.05
CA ALA A 17 23.85 4.96 13.16
C ALA A 17 23.44 3.52 13.55
N GLN A 18 24.40 2.66 13.91
CA GLN A 18 24.12 1.33 14.46
C GLN A 18 23.37 1.41 15.79
N VAL A 19 23.72 2.36 16.66
CA VAL A 19 22.99 2.60 17.93
C VAL A 19 21.53 2.95 17.65
N LYS A 20 21.24 3.82 16.67
CA LYS A 20 19.87 4.20 16.29
C LYS A 20 19.03 3.01 15.82
N VAL A 21 19.64 2.10 15.07
CA VAL A 21 18.96 0.94 14.47
C VAL A 21 18.69 -0.13 15.52
N ASN A 22 19.66 -0.37 16.41
CA ASN A 22 19.63 -1.51 17.32
C ASN A 22 19.18 -1.15 18.74
N SER A 23 19.02 0.13 19.07
CA SER A 23 18.65 0.58 20.42
C SER A 23 17.86 1.89 20.41
N SER A 24 17.17 2.17 21.53
CA SER A 24 16.56 3.48 21.80
C SER A 24 17.53 4.52 22.38
N ASN A 25 18.83 4.17 22.51
CA ASN A 25 19.78 4.94 23.33
C ASN A 25 20.52 6.04 22.56
N LEU A 26 20.24 6.25 21.27
CA LEU A 26 20.91 7.28 20.48
C LEU A 26 20.83 8.65 21.17
N PHE A 27 19.67 9.02 21.72
CA PHE A 27 19.51 10.29 22.41
C PHE A 27 20.50 10.45 23.58
N SER A 28 20.67 9.42 24.41
CA SER A 28 21.64 9.44 25.49
C SER A 28 23.08 9.51 24.98
N CYS A 29 23.40 8.80 23.90
CA CYS A 29 24.74 8.81 23.29
C CYS A 29 25.13 10.21 22.80
N ILE A 30 24.22 10.92 22.11
CA ILE A 30 24.56 12.24 21.55
C ILE A 30 24.75 13.33 22.62
N LEU A 31 24.36 13.07 23.87
CA LEU A 31 24.55 14.00 25.00
C LEU A 31 25.90 13.83 25.70
N VAL A 32 26.73 12.86 25.29
CA VAL A 32 28.03 12.56 25.92
C VAL A 32 29.03 13.71 25.73
N SER A 33 29.09 14.30 24.53
CA SER A 33 30.00 15.42 24.24
C SER A 33 29.48 16.27 23.08
N ARG A 34 30.06 17.47 22.89
CA ARG A 34 29.70 18.36 21.78
C ARG A 34 29.91 17.72 20.41
N SER A 35 30.98 16.93 20.25
CA SER A 35 31.28 16.23 19.00
C SER A 35 30.22 15.18 18.69
N TRP A 36 29.84 14.38 19.69
CA TRP A 36 28.78 13.36 19.56
C TRP A 36 27.43 14.01 19.26
N TYR A 37 27.14 15.15 19.88
CA TYR A 37 25.94 15.93 19.61
C TYR A 37 25.90 16.39 18.15
N GLN A 38 26.96 17.03 17.67
CA GLN A 38 27.00 17.57 16.30
C GLN A 38 26.90 16.48 15.23
N LEU A 39 27.56 15.34 15.42
CA LEU A 39 27.56 14.24 14.46
C LEU A 39 26.28 13.39 14.54
N GLY A 40 25.72 13.23 15.74
CA GLY A 40 24.55 12.39 15.97
C GLY A 40 23.21 13.10 15.76
N LEU A 41 23.14 14.42 15.90
CA LEU A 41 21.89 15.17 15.71
C LEU A 41 21.30 15.00 14.30
N PRO A 42 22.09 15.05 13.20
CA PRO A 42 21.58 14.71 11.87
C PRO A 42 21.03 13.28 11.78
N LEU A 43 21.66 12.30 12.44
CA LEU A 43 21.17 10.92 12.46
C LEU A 43 19.81 10.81 13.14
N LEU A 44 19.64 11.52 14.26
CA LEU A 44 18.40 11.54 15.04
C LEU A 44 17.24 12.06 14.19
N TYR A 45 17.41 13.23 13.56
CA TYR A 45 16.36 13.93 12.81
C TYR A 45 16.19 13.48 11.35
N ARG A 46 17.11 12.70 10.76
CA ARG A 46 17.04 12.37 9.32
C ARG A 46 15.74 11.68 8.90
N ASN A 47 15.38 10.62 9.63
CA ASN A 47 14.19 9.80 9.40
C ASN A 47 13.35 9.87 10.68
N VAL A 48 12.25 10.63 10.64
CA VAL A 48 11.37 10.89 11.79
C VAL A 48 10.08 10.09 11.64
N VAL A 49 9.66 9.45 12.73
CA VAL A 49 8.36 8.78 12.83
C VAL A 49 7.55 9.44 13.94
N LEU A 50 6.41 9.99 13.55
CA LEU A 50 5.44 10.57 14.45
C LEU A 50 4.26 9.62 14.64
N SER A 51 3.80 9.52 15.87
CA SER A 51 2.57 8.84 16.29
C SER A 51 1.76 9.76 17.18
N ASP A 52 0.56 9.35 17.57
CA ASP A 52 -0.32 10.13 18.46
C ASP A 52 0.37 10.50 19.78
N SER A 53 1.30 9.66 20.24
CA SER A 53 2.04 9.87 21.49
C SER A 53 3.11 10.96 21.45
N ASN A 54 3.61 11.33 20.26
CA ASN A 54 4.79 12.21 20.15
C ASN A 54 4.62 13.37 19.17
N VAL A 55 3.58 13.36 18.31
CA VAL A 55 3.37 14.37 17.27
C VAL A 55 3.25 15.77 17.86
N SER A 56 2.45 15.97 18.92
CA SER A 56 2.24 17.28 19.54
C SER A 56 3.52 17.83 20.16
N VAL A 57 4.29 16.98 20.84
CA VAL A 57 5.59 17.34 21.43
C VAL A 57 6.60 17.71 20.37
N PHE A 58 6.65 16.94 19.27
CA PHE A 58 7.54 17.23 18.15
C PHE A 58 7.19 18.57 17.49
N CYS A 59 5.91 18.79 17.16
CA CYS A 59 5.45 20.02 16.52
C CYS A 59 5.71 21.25 17.40
N GLY A 60 5.54 21.14 18.73
CA GLY A 60 5.77 22.25 19.65
C GLY A 60 7.25 22.56 19.96
N LYS A 61 8.18 21.63 19.66
CA LYS A 61 9.62 21.78 19.98
C LYS A 61 10.53 21.85 18.76
N LEU A 62 10.01 21.56 17.57
CA LEU A 62 10.80 21.66 16.35
C LEU A 62 11.17 23.13 16.11
N ASN A 63 12.43 23.34 15.76
CA ASN A 63 12.91 24.63 15.29
C ASN A 63 13.47 24.48 13.87
N ALA A 64 13.70 25.61 13.20
CA ALA A 64 14.16 25.61 11.81
C ALA A 64 15.50 24.88 11.58
N SER A 65 16.43 24.93 12.54
CA SER A 65 17.73 24.26 12.37
C SER A 65 17.59 22.74 12.41
N HIS A 66 16.79 22.20 13.33
CA HIS A 66 16.47 20.78 13.38
C HIS A 66 15.60 20.34 12.19
N GLY A 67 14.62 21.17 11.79
CA GLY A 67 13.77 20.91 10.62
C GLY A 67 14.57 20.74 9.33
N SER A 68 15.68 21.48 9.17
CA SER A 68 16.58 21.36 8.02
C SER A 68 17.31 20.00 7.90
N LEU A 69 17.35 19.22 8.99
CA LEU A 69 17.97 17.89 9.04
C LEU A 69 17.01 16.78 8.60
N VAL A 70 15.70 17.03 8.63
CA VAL A 70 14.67 16.05 8.29
C VAL A 70 14.66 15.77 6.79
N ARG A 71 14.75 14.49 6.43
CA ARG A 71 14.69 14.00 5.04
C ARG A 71 13.46 13.14 4.79
N SER A 72 13.05 12.38 5.79
CA SER A 72 11.81 11.61 5.78
C SER A 72 10.99 11.88 7.02
N LEU A 73 9.70 12.11 6.81
CA LEU A 73 8.69 12.20 7.87
C LEU A 73 7.61 11.14 7.61
N THR A 74 7.40 10.27 8.58
CA THR A 74 6.28 9.31 8.59
C THR A 74 5.36 9.65 9.75
N VAL A 75 4.09 9.93 9.46
CA VAL A 75 3.05 10.20 10.46
C VAL A 75 2.08 9.03 10.49
N ARG A 76 1.89 8.45 11.68
CA ARG A 76 0.96 7.36 11.94
C ARG A 76 -0.09 7.86 12.92
N ILE A 77 -1.34 7.95 12.50
CA ILE A 77 -2.43 8.42 13.36
C ILE A 77 -3.28 7.23 13.75
N ALA A 78 -3.45 7.01 15.04
CA ALA A 78 -4.48 6.13 15.56
C ALA A 78 -5.84 6.78 15.36
N PRO A 79 -6.86 6.04 14.90
CA PRO A 79 -8.19 6.58 14.71
C PRO A 79 -8.86 6.77 16.07
N ILE A 80 -8.39 7.72 16.88
CA ILE A 80 -9.00 8.09 18.16
C ILE A 80 -9.92 9.29 17.90
N GLU A 81 -11.04 9.38 18.62
CA GLU A 81 -11.95 10.52 18.55
C GLU A 81 -11.18 11.85 18.71
N ASP A 82 -11.52 12.86 17.89
CA ASP A 82 -10.90 14.19 17.84
C ASP A 82 -9.40 14.29 17.47
N ALA A 83 -8.73 13.17 17.18
CA ALA A 83 -7.30 13.18 16.81
C ALA A 83 -6.99 14.07 15.58
N PRO A 84 -7.78 14.08 14.48
CA PRO A 84 -7.46 14.94 13.32
C PRO A 84 -7.50 16.43 13.64
N ALA A 85 -8.51 16.87 14.40
CA ALA A 85 -8.72 18.27 14.74
C ALA A 85 -7.60 18.83 15.63
N THR A 86 -7.05 17.99 16.50
CA THR A 86 -5.98 18.37 17.44
C THR A 86 -4.59 18.25 16.83
N LEU A 87 -4.34 17.20 16.04
CA LEU A 87 -3.00 16.88 15.55
C LEU A 87 -2.63 17.59 14.25
N LEU A 88 -3.59 17.74 13.32
CA LEU A 88 -3.28 18.28 12.00
C LEU A 88 -2.78 19.73 12.02
N PRO A 89 -3.36 20.68 12.79
CA PRO A 89 -2.86 22.06 12.79
C PRO A 89 -1.36 22.18 13.16
N GLY A 90 -0.93 21.43 14.18
CA GLY A 90 0.47 21.36 14.58
C GLY A 90 1.35 20.72 13.49
N LEU A 91 0.85 19.68 12.83
CA LEU A 91 1.56 19.03 11.73
C LEU A 91 1.73 19.97 10.52
N LEU A 92 0.68 20.69 10.13
CA LEU A 92 0.70 21.62 9.00
C LEU A 92 1.75 22.72 9.20
N SER A 93 1.78 23.33 10.38
CA SER A 93 2.81 24.33 10.72
C SER A 93 4.23 23.74 10.79
N THR A 94 4.35 22.46 11.12
CA THR A 94 5.61 21.74 11.14
C THR A 94 6.15 21.47 9.74
N LEU A 95 5.29 21.07 8.78
CA LEU A 95 5.70 20.73 7.41
C LEU A 95 6.44 21.88 6.70
N VAL A 96 6.00 23.13 6.94
CA VAL A 96 6.64 24.33 6.39
C VAL A 96 8.08 24.51 6.90
N GLN A 97 8.40 23.98 8.08
CA GLN A 97 9.73 24.05 8.68
C GLN A 97 10.69 22.94 8.21
N LEU A 98 10.28 22.12 7.23
CA LEU A 98 11.05 20.99 6.72
C LEU A 98 11.53 21.22 5.28
N PRO A 99 12.30 22.29 4.98
CA PRO A 99 12.62 22.71 3.60
C PRO A 99 13.41 21.66 2.81
N ARG A 100 13.96 20.66 3.49
CA ARG A 100 14.87 19.64 2.98
C ARG A 100 14.27 18.23 2.97
N MET A 101 13.01 18.09 3.38
CA MET A 101 12.29 16.82 3.41
C MET A 101 11.94 16.37 2.01
N THR A 102 12.36 15.15 1.65
CA THR A 102 12.11 14.58 0.32
C THR A 102 11.01 13.52 0.34
N THR A 103 10.72 12.95 1.51
CA THR A 103 9.77 11.83 1.65
C THR A 103 8.77 12.12 2.76
N PHE A 104 7.49 12.09 2.40
CA PHE A 104 6.40 12.21 3.34
C PHE A 104 5.48 11.00 3.26
N ALA A 105 5.14 10.42 4.41
CA ALA A 105 4.20 9.34 4.51
C ALA A 105 3.17 9.64 5.60
N PHE A 106 1.90 9.64 5.25
CA PHE A 106 0.79 9.81 6.18
C PHE A 106 -0.06 8.54 6.18
N ARG A 107 -0.23 7.91 7.34
CA ARG A 107 -0.98 6.67 7.48
C ARG A 107 -1.94 6.71 8.66
N VAL A 108 -3.18 6.35 8.41
CA VAL A 108 -4.13 6.01 9.47
C VAL A 108 -3.91 4.55 9.85
N THR A 109 -3.71 4.28 11.13
CA THR A 109 -3.50 2.91 11.61
C THR A 109 -4.81 2.13 11.60
N ARG A 110 -4.70 0.81 11.51
CA ARG A 110 -5.85 -0.08 11.31
C ARG A 110 -6.51 -0.40 12.66
N GLN A 111 -7.36 0.51 13.14
CA GLN A 111 -8.28 0.26 14.25
C GLN A 111 -9.69 0.75 13.88
N PRO A 112 -10.75 -0.06 14.09
CA PRO A 112 -12.11 0.36 13.77
C PRO A 112 -12.61 1.31 14.86
N VAL A 113 -12.56 2.60 14.60
CA VAL A 113 -13.24 3.61 15.43
C VAL A 113 -14.21 4.38 14.54
N PRO A 114 -15.53 4.14 14.67
CA PRO A 114 -16.54 4.71 13.79
C PRO A 114 -16.58 6.25 13.77
N SER A 115 -16.09 6.92 14.81
CA SER A 115 -16.08 8.38 14.93
C SER A 115 -14.87 9.07 14.27
N PHE A 116 -13.83 8.33 13.88
CA PHE A 116 -12.67 8.94 13.23
C PHE A 116 -12.93 9.17 11.75
N SER A 117 -12.76 10.42 11.31
CA SER A 117 -12.92 10.78 9.92
C SER A 117 -11.95 11.89 9.49
N LEU A 118 -11.52 11.85 8.23
CA LEU A 118 -10.65 12.86 7.62
C LEU A 118 -11.46 13.66 6.60
N SER A 119 -11.58 14.97 6.81
CA SER A 119 -12.25 15.86 5.86
C SER A 119 -11.43 16.07 4.59
N GLN A 120 -12.09 16.43 3.49
CA GLN A 120 -11.38 16.81 2.26
C GLN A 120 -10.45 18.00 2.51
N ASP A 121 -10.91 19.01 3.26
CA ASP A 121 -10.12 20.21 3.56
C ASP A 121 -8.86 19.88 4.37
N GLN A 122 -8.95 18.93 5.31
CA GLN A 122 -7.80 18.45 6.08
C GLN A 122 -6.76 17.78 5.18
N LEU A 123 -7.19 16.93 4.26
CA LEU A 123 -6.31 16.24 3.31
C LEU A 123 -5.70 17.21 2.28
N ILE A 124 -6.49 18.17 1.79
CA ILE A 124 -6.02 19.24 0.89
C ILE A 124 -4.97 20.09 1.61
N SER A 125 -5.27 20.56 2.82
CA SER A 125 -4.32 21.35 3.62
C SER A 125 -3.03 20.59 3.88
N LEU A 126 -3.12 19.28 4.12
CA LEU A 126 -1.95 18.43 4.32
C LEU A 126 -1.05 18.40 3.08
N VAL A 127 -1.62 18.23 1.89
CA VAL A 127 -0.87 18.20 0.63
C VAL A 127 -0.33 19.58 0.26
N ASP A 128 -1.11 20.62 0.46
CA ASP A 128 -0.72 22.00 0.15
C ASP A 128 0.39 22.52 1.09
N ALA A 129 0.50 21.98 2.31
CA ALA A 129 1.58 22.29 3.24
C ALA A 129 2.90 21.56 2.94
N LEU A 130 2.93 20.61 1.98
CA LEU A 130 4.14 19.86 1.67
C LEU A 130 5.19 20.77 1.01
N PRO A 131 6.44 20.80 1.51
CA PRO A 131 7.50 21.61 0.92
C PRO A 131 7.81 21.16 -0.51
N GLU A 132 8.31 22.07 -1.36
CA GLU A 132 8.65 21.79 -2.76
C GLU A 132 9.66 20.64 -2.92
N SER A 133 10.56 20.48 -1.95
CA SER A 133 11.55 19.40 -1.91
C SER A 133 10.96 18.01 -1.70
N CYS A 134 9.70 17.90 -1.26
CA CYS A 134 9.00 16.64 -1.08
C CYS A 134 8.63 16.03 -2.44
N ILE A 135 9.30 14.95 -2.81
CA ILE A 135 9.15 14.28 -4.11
C ILE A 135 8.68 12.83 -3.98
N ASN A 136 8.56 12.32 -2.76
CA ASN A 136 8.02 10.99 -2.49
C ASN A 136 6.84 11.11 -1.53
N LEU A 137 5.70 10.55 -1.89
CA LEU A 137 4.45 10.69 -1.15
C LEU A 137 3.75 9.35 -0.93
N GLU A 138 3.49 9.00 0.34
CA GLU A 138 2.55 7.94 0.71
C GLU A 138 1.37 8.57 1.46
N ILE A 139 0.15 8.34 0.99
CA ILE A 139 -1.09 8.69 1.71
C ILE A 139 -1.95 7.43 1.82
N ASP A 140 -2.15 7.00 3.05
CA ASP A 140 -2.99 5.86 3.41
C ASP A 140 -4.04 6.33 4.42
N THR A 141 -5.26 6.60 3.94
CA THR A 141 -6.36 7.01 4.81
C THR A 141 -6.99 5.83 5.53
N ASN A 142 -6.62 4.59 5.19
CA ASN A 142 -7.26 3.37 5.65
C ASN A 142 -8.80 3.44 5.58
N SER A 143 -9.33 4.07 4.54
CA SER A 143 -10.76 4.32 4.33
C SER A 143 -11.47 5.24 5.34
N SER A 144 -10.71 6.08 6.05
CA SER A 144 -11.24 7.07 6.99
C SER A 144 -11.55 8.44 6.36
N ASP A 145 -11.24 8.66 5.08
CA ASP A 145 -11.62 9.88 4.38
C ASP A 145 -13.13 9.96 4.13
N VAL A 146 -13.70 11.17 4.27
CA VAL A 146 -15.13 11.43 4.02
C VAL A 146 -15.37 11.82 2.58
N ALA A 147 -16.60 11.58 2.12
CA ALA A 147 -17.02 11.98 0.78
C ALA A 147 -16.89 13.50 0.60
N PRO A 148 -16.52 13.96 -0.60
CA PRO A 148 -16.52 15.38 -0.90
C PRO A 148 -17.95 15.95 -0.90
N ASN A 149 -18.04 17.22 -0.54
CA ASN A 149 -19.26 18.00 -0.75
C ASN A 149 -19.46 18.20 -2.26
N ALA A 150 -20.72 18.25 -2.72
CA ALA A 150 -21.04 18.29 -4.16
C ALA A 150 -20.34 19.43 -4.91
N ASP A 151 -20.20 20.60 -4.27
CA ASP A 151 -19.56 21.80 -4.82
C ASP A 151 -18.23 22.13 -4.12
N GLY A 152 -17.71 21.23 -3.29
CA GLY A 152 -16.52 21.44 -2.48
C GLY A 152 -15.21 21.20 -3.23
N ALA A 153 -14.12 21.74 -2.68
CA ALA A 153 -12.78 21.41 -3.14
C ALA A 153 -12.53 19.90 -3.01
N HIS A 154 -11.89 19.33 -4.02
CA HIS A 154 -11.73 17.90 -4.15
C HIS A 154 -10.29 17.48 -3.88
N PHE A 155 -10.06 16.51 -3.01
CA PHE A 155 -8.70 16.07 -2.68
C PHE A 155 -7.94 15.53 -3.90
N CYS A 156 -8.62 14.87 -4.85
CA CYS A 156 -7.95 14.45 -6.09
C CYS A 156 -7.38 15.61 -6.90
N ASN A 157 -7.99 16.81 -6.85
CA ASN A 157 -7.44 17.99 -7.52
C ASN A 157 -6.16 18.48 -6.82
N ALA A 158 -6.14 18.49 -5.48
CA ALA A 158 -4.95 18.86 -4.72
C ALA A 158 -3.78 17.89 -5.00
N LEU A 159 -4.06 16.57 -5.05
CA LEU A 159 -3.08 15.57 -5.44
C LEU A 159 -2.58 15.80 -6.86
N ARG A 160 -3.48 15.99 -7.84
CA ARG A 160 -3.12 16.20 -9.24
C ARG A 160 -2.15 17.37 -9.42
N ARG A 161 -2.32 18.48 -8.68
CA ARG A 161 -1.41 19.63 -8.74
C ARG A 161 0.04 19.29 -8.37
N ILE A 162 0.24 18.36 -7.44
CA ILE A 162 1.59 18.01 -6.98
C ILE A 162 2.19 16.82 -7.73
N LEU A 163 1.39 16.00 -8.42
CA LEU A 163 1.88 14.82 -9.15
C LEU A 163 3.04 15.10 -10.13
N PRO A 164 3.07 16.23 -10.89
CA PRO A 164 4.15 16.46 -11.86
C PRO A 164 5.57 16.52 -11.26
N ARG A 165 5.70 16.92 -9.99
CA ARG A 165 7.00 16.96 -9.28
C ARG A 165 7.35 15.66 -8.54
N MET A 166 6.41 14.73 -8.42
CA MET A 166 6.60 13.51 -7.64
C MET A 166 7.39 12.45 -8.42
N ARG A 167 8.20 11.68 -7.69
CA ARG A 167 8.95 10.52 -8.20
C ARG A 167 8.35 9.20 -7.74
N ASN A 168 7.97 9.10 -6.47
CA ASN A 168 7.40 7.88 -5.92
C ASN A 168 6.11 8.20 -5.18
N VAL A 169 5.00 7.61 -5.60
CA VAL A 169 3.68 7.92 -5.04
C VAL A 169 2.96 6.62 -4.70
N ARG A 170 2.39 6.53 -3.49
CA ARG A 170 1.47 5.45 -3.09
C ARG A 170 0.23 6.03 -2.43
N LEU A 171 -0.94 5.72 -2.99
CA LEU A 171 -2.23 6.24 -2.55
C LEU A 171 -3.16 5.09 -2.18
N GLN A 172 -3.80 5.18 -1.03
CA GLN A 172 -4.95 4.35 -0.66
C GLN A 172 -6.01 5.26 -0.04
N LEU A 173 -7.08 5.49 -0.80
CA LEU A 173 -8.17 6.42 -0.46
C LEU A 173 -9.52 5.71 -0.61
N LYS A 174 -10.52 6.12 0.18
CA LYS A 174 -11.89 5.63 0.03
C LYS A 174 -12.59 6.27 -1.15
N PHE A 175 -12.38 7.55 -1.38
CA PHE A 175 -13.02 8.33 -2.44
C PHE A 175 -12.01 8.77 -3.49
N MET A 176 -12.22 8.32 -4.74
CA MET A 176 -11.38 8.70 -5.89
C MET A 176 -12.22 8.94 -7.15
N CYS A 177 -11.68 9.73 -8.08
CA CYS A 177 -12.28 9.99 -9.39
C CYS A 177 -11.20 10.24 -10.45
N SER A 178 -11.61 10.37 -11.72
CA SER A 178 -10.69 10.59 -12.86
C SER A 178 -9.90 11.89 -12.77
N GLN A 179 -10.41 12.88 -12.03
CA GLN A 179 -9.72 14.17 -11.82
C GLN A 179 -8.40 14.05 -11.02
N LEU A 180 -8.09 12.86 -10.49
CA LEU A 180 -6.77 12.59 -9.92
C LEU A 180 -5.67 12.64 -10.99
N PHE A 181 -5.99 12.28 -12.23
CA PHE A 181 -5.01 12.11 -13.32
C PHE A 181 -5.32 12.95 -14.57
N GLY A 182 -6.20 13.95 -14.47
CA GLY A 182 -6.45 14.88 -15.57
C GLY A 182 -7.58 15.86 -15.31
N ASP A 183 -7.84 16.71 -16.28
CA ASP A 183 -9.00 17.60 -16.34
C ASP A 183 -10.05 17.05 -17.31
N GLY A 184 -11.33 17.26 -16.99
CA GLY A 184 -12.42 16.85 -17.87
C GLY A 184 -13.67 16.39 -17.13
N PRO A 185 -14.72 16.00 -17.87
CA PRO A 185 -15.89 15.37 -17.28
C PRO A 185 -15.49 14.01 -16.67
N PRO A 186 -16.27 13.51 -15.69
CA PRO A 186 -16.05 12.18 -15.13
C PRO A 186 -16.02 11.13 -16.25
N LEU A 187 -14.97 10.32 -16.29
CA LEU A 187 -14.86 9.24 -17.26
C LEU A 187 -15.68 8.04 -16.76
N PRO A 188 -16.65 7.54 -17.55
CA PRO A 188 -17.36 6.31 -17.21
C PRO A 188 -16.42 5.13 -17.44
N GLY A 189 -16.01 4.43 -16.39
CA GLY A 189 -15.25 3.20 -16.61
C GLY A 189 -16.17 2.06 -17.10
N ASN A 190 -15.63 1.26 -18.02
CA ASN A 190 -16.22 0.07 -18.64
C ASN A 190 -17.47 0.24 -19.55
N LEU A 191 -18.02 1.45 -19.73
CA LEU A 191 -18.75 1.74 -20.97
C LEU A 191 -17.71 1.98 -22.08
N PRO A 192 -18.02 1.76 -23.38
CA PRO A 192 -17.12 2.18 -24.44
C PRO A 192 -16.77 3.63 -24.16
N SER A 193 -15.50 3.87 -23.83
CA SER A 193 -14.96 5.19 -23.61
C SER A 193 -15.36 5.98 -24.83
N ASP A 194 -16.28 6.94 -24.70
CA ASP A 194 -16.52 7.85 -25.80
C ASP A 194 -15.20 8.62 -25.97
N PRO A 195 -14.41 8.33 -27.03
CA PRO A 195 -13.11 8.96 -27.21
C PRO A 195 -13.26 10.46 -27.45
N SER A 196 -14.49 10.92 -27.75
CA SER A 196 -14.82 12.32 -27.90
C SER A 196 -15.01 13.06 -26.57
N LEU A 197 -15.10 12.35 -25.43
CA LEU A 197 -15.17 13.02 -24.13
C LEU A 197 -13.84 13.74 -23.85
N PRO A 198 -13.85 15.08 -23.75
CA PRO A 198 -12.65 15.87 -23.61
C PRO A 198 -12.04 15.62 -22.23
N PHE A 199 -10.96 14.85 -22.18
CA PHE A 199 -10.17 14.63 -20.97
C PHE A 199 -8.71 14.91 -21.29
N GLU A 200 -8.10 15.81 -20.53
CA GLU A 200 -6.72 16.20 -20.65
C GLU A 200 -5.93 15.53 -19.52
N PRO A 201 -5.15 14.47 -19.81
CA PRO A 201 -4.38 13.78 -18.80
C PRO A 201 -3.28 14.66 -18.21
N VAL A 202 -2.97 14.46 -16.93
CA VAL A 202 -1.85 15.15 -16.28
C VAL A 202 -0.53 14.56 -16.76
N SER A 203 0.46 15.42 -17.00
CA SER A 203 1.84 14.99 -17.22
C SER A 203 2.52 14.63 -15.89
N LEU A 204 3.19 13.49 -15.87
CA LEU A 204 3.95 12.90 -14.77
C LEU A 204 5.45 12.81 -15.13
N PRO A 205 6.14 13.91 -15.49
CA PRO A 205 7.47 13.87 -16.11
C PRO A 205 8.57 13.29 -15.21
N ASN A 206 8.35 13.27 -13.89
CA ASN A 206 9.33 12.82 -12.90
C ASN A 206 8.99 11.46 -12.28
N ILE A 207 7.82 10.88 -12.59
CA ILE A 207 7.35 9.67 -11.90
C ILE A 207 8.25 8.47 -12.23
N GLN A 208 8.66 7.76 -11.20
CA GLN A 208 9.38 6.49 -11.27
C GLN A 208 8.44 5.35 -10.91
N THR A 209 7.74 5.49 -9.78
CA THR A 209 6.77 4.50 -9.32
C THR A 209 5.50 5.17 -8.81
N LEU A 210 4.35 4.77 -9.35
CA LEU A 210 3.02 5.13 -8.85
C LEU A 210 2.30 3.85 -8.44
N MET A 211 1.70 3.85 -7.25
CA MET A 211 0.83 2.77 -6.78
C MET A 211 -0.50 3.36 -6.30
N VAL A 212 -1.59 2.98 -6.95
CA VAL A 212 -2.94 3.27 -6.45
C VAL A 212 -3.56 1.99 -5.94
N ASP A 213 -3.73 1.93 -4.63
CA ASP A 213 -4.38 0.83 -3.94
C ASP A 213 -5.88 1.11 -3.80
N CYS A 214 -6.64 0.41 -4.65
CA CYS A 214 -8.08 0.47 -4.76
C CYS A 214 -8.77 -0.63 -3.93
N ILE A 215 -8.21 -0.96 -2.76
CA ILE A 215 -8.84 -1.85 -1.78
C ILE A 215 -9.27 -1.00 -0.57
N ALA A 216 -10.56 -0.65 -0.55
CA ALA A 216 -11.23 0.08 0.52
C ALA A 216 -12.03 -0.86 1.45
N ASP A 217 -12.54 -0.34 2.57
CA ASP A 217 -13.55 -0.93 3.50
C ASP A 217 -13.85 -2.44 3.28
N ASN A 218 -13.27 -3.35 4.06
CA ASN A 218 -13.54 -4.80 3.96
C ASN A 218 -13.32 -5.41 2.55
N ALA A 219 -12.28 -4.96 1.85
CA ALA A 219 -11.94 -5.40 0.48
C ALA A 219 -12.95 -4.99 -0.61
N ASN A 220 -13.76 -3.96 -0.35
CA ASN A 220 -14.55 -3.31 -1.37
C ASN A 220 -13.69 -2.41 -2.25
N LEU A 221 -14.24 -2.03 -3.40
CA LEU A 221 -13.61 -0.99 -4.23
C LEU A 221 -13.83 0.40 -3.64
N PRO A 222 -12.92 1.35 -3.92
CA PRO A 222 -13.11 2.74 -3.58
C PRO A 222 -14.39 3.26 -4.24
N LYS A 223 -15.02 4.21 -3.56
CA LYS A 223 -16.25 4.85 -4.01
C LYS A 223 -15.90 5.99 -4.95
N HIS A 224 -16.77 6.21 -5.93
CA HIS A 224 -16.65 7.40 -6.78
C HIS A 224 -17.05 8.64 -5.98
N CYS A 225 -16.27 9.70 -6.11
CA CYS A 225 -16.44 10.93 -5.36
C CYS A 225 -17.82 11.59 -5.50
N LYS A 226 -18.42 11.57 -6.69
CA LYS A 226 -19.77 12.11 -6.94
C LYS A 226 -20.91 11.18 -6.50
N HIS A 227 -20.63 9.89 -6.28
CA HIS A 227 -21.66 8.89 -5.97
C HIS A 227 -21.34 8.11 -4.69
N PRO A 228 -21.13 8.79 -3.54
CA PRO A 228 -20.58 8.18 -2.33
C PRO A 228 -21.52 7.20 -1.62
N LYS A 229 -22.82 7.25 -1.92
CA LYS A 229 -23.84 6.39 -1.30
C LYS A 229 -24.10 5.10 -2.07
N MET A 230 -23.61 4.96 -3.29
CA MET A 230 -23.95 3.83 -4.15
C MET A 230 -22.82 2.80 -4.14
N ALA A 231 -22.99 1.75 -3.32
CA ALA A 231 -22.02 0.65 -3.21
C ALA A 231 -21.92 -0.23 -4.47
N ARG A 232 -22.89 -0.10 -5.39
CA ARG A 232 -23.01 -0.89 -6.64
C ARG A 232 -23.40 0.00 -7.82
N HIS A 233 -22.90 1.24 -7.86
CA HIS A 233 -23.02 2.03 -9.08
C HIS A 233 -22.16 1.38 -10.17
N PRO A 234 -22.52 1.47 -11.46
CA PRO A 234 -21.64 1.02 -12.55
C PRO A 234 -20.26 1.69 -12.57
N PHE A 235 -20.02 2.72 -11.75
CA PHE A 235 -18.78 3.49 -11.70
C PHE A 235 -18.23 3.52 -10.27
N THR A 236 -17.18 2.74 -10.01
CA THR A 236 -16.40 2.81 -8.77
C THR A 236 -15.23 3.78 -8.92
N GLY A 237 -14.57 4.13 -7.82
CA GLY A 237 -13.32 4.91 -7.87
C GLY A 237 -12.21 4.17 -8.64
N TRP A 238 -12.23 2.84 -8.64
CA TRP A 238 -11.28 2.02 -9.41
C TRP A 238 -11.49 2.25 -10.90
N ASP A 239 -12.74 2.16 -11.37
CA ASP A 239 -13.11 2.33 -12.78
C ASP A 239 -12.63 3.70 -13.33
N SER A 240 -12.85 4.77 -12.56
CA SER A 240 -12.42 6.12 -12.97
C SER A 240 -10.90 6.32 -12.92
N VAL A 241 -10.21 5.70 -11.96
CA VAL A 241 -8.75 5.80 -11.84
C VAL A 241 -8.06 5.05 -12.96
N THR A 242 -8.47 3.81 -13.25
CA THR A 242 -7.82 3.00 -14.28
C THR A 242 -8.03 3.58 -15.68
N GLU A 243 -9.20 4.12 -15.97
CA GLU A 243 -9.47 4.79 -17.25
C GLU A 243 -8.67 6.08 -17.41
N ALA A 244 -8.56 6.89 -16.35
CA ALA A 244 -7.74 8.10 -16.39
C ALA A 244 -6.24 7.77 -16.54
N LEU A 245 -5.75 6.74 -15.85
CA LEU A 245 -4.37 6.26 -16.00
C LEU A 245 -4.08 5.68 -17.39
N LYS A 246 -5.06 5.00 -18.00
CA LYS A 246 -4.94 4.54 -19.38
C LYS A 246 -4.70 5.71 -20.33
N ARG A 247 -5.45 6.81 -20.19
CA ARG A 247 -5.27 8.03 -20.98
C ARG A 247 -3.91 8.69 -20.73
N VAL A 248 -3.40 8.66 -19.49
CA VAL A 248 -2.03 9.10 -19.20
C VAL A 248 -1.04 8.25 -19.98
N VAL A 249 -1.13 6.93 -19.92
CA VAL A 249 -0.20 6.01 -20.61
C VAL A 249 -0.26 6.16 -22.14
N GLU A 250 -1.44 6.43 -22.70
CA GLU A 250 -1.64 6.63 -24.15
C GLU A 250 -1.12 7.99 -24.64
N GLN A 251 -0.93 8.96 -23.76
CA GLN A 251 -0.42 10.28 -24.13
C GLN A 251 1.10 10.28 -24.22
N ASP A 252 1.62 10.46 -25.43
CA ASP A 252 3.05 10.56 -25.70
C ASP A 252 3.74 11.61 -24.81
N GLY A 253 4.83 11.21 -24.15
CA GLY A 253 5.64 12.08 -23.29
C GLY A 253 4.99 12.45 -21.96
N SER A 254 3.84 11.89 -21.60
CA SER A 254 3.18 12.15 -20.31
C SER A 254 3.96 11.55 -19.14
N HIS A 255 4.77 10.51 -19.33
CA HIS A 255 5.55 9.87 -18.28
C HIS A 255 6.91 9.36 -18.80
N PRO A 256 7.92 9.16 -17.93
CA PRO A 256 9.17 8.51 -18.31
C PRO A 256 8.95 7.08 -18.85
N PRO A 257 9.74 6.61 -19.83
CA PRO A 257 9.64 5.24 -20.34
C PRO A 257 9.95 4.14 -19.30
N SER A 258 10.69 4.50 -18.25
CA SER A 258 11.04 3.59 -17.14
C SER A 258 10.04 3.64 -15.98
N ALA A 259 9.00 4.49 -16.08
CA ALA A 259 7.99 4.61 -15.05
C ALA A 259 7.20 3.30 -14.89
N ARG A 260 6.85 2.97 -13.65
CA ARG A 260 6.05 1.79 -13.30
C ARG A 260 4.77 2.27 -12.63
N LEU A 261 3.64 2.09 -13.29
CA LEU A 261 2.35 2.61 -12.85
C LEU A 261 1.47 1.43 -12.46
N PHE A 262 1.19 1.27 -11.17
CA PHE A 262 0.46 0.14 -10.63
C PHE A 262 -0.91 0.54 -10.10
N VAL A 263 -1.87 -0.37 -10.29
CA VAL A 263 -3.15 -0.35 -9.60
C VAL A 263 -3.34 -1.69 -8.90
N LEU A 264 -3.55 -1.66 -7.58
CA LEU A 264 -3.93 -2.83 -6.81
C LEU A 264 -5.44 -2.83 -6.59
N SER A 265 -6.11 -3.95 -6.82
CA SER A 265 -7.53 -4.13 -6.52
C SER A 265 -7.82 -5.50 -5.92
N SER A 266 -9.04 -5.67 -5.40
CA SER A 266 -9.57 -6.98 -5.01
C SER A 266 -10.54 -7.46 -6.07
N LEU A 267 -10.38 -8.70 -6.52
CA LEU A 267 -11.33 -9.36 -7.41
C LEU A 267 -12.51 -9.88 -6.60
N PRO A 268 -13.76 -9.65 -7.05
CA PRO A 268 -14.94 -10.06 -6.33
C PRO A 268 -15.10 -11.58 -6.32
N LEU A 269 -15.66 -12.11 -5.24
CA LEU A 269 -16.24 -13.45 -5.27
C LEU A 269 -17.45 -13.46 -6.19
N ASN A 270 -17.62 -14.54 -6.94
CA ASN A 270 -18.86 -14.81 -7.64
C ASN A 270 -19.70 -15.77 -6.80
N ASN A 271 -20.71 -15.24 -6.11
CA ASN A 271 -21.56 -16.01 -5.21
C ASN A 271 -22.35 -17.14 -5.91
N THR A 272 -22.50 -17.10 -7.25
CA THR A 272 -23.12 -18.19 -8.02
C THR A 272 -22.10 -19.21 -8.51
N ASN A 273 -20.84 -18.81 -8.69
CA ASN A 273 -19.76 -19.72 -9.06
C ASN A 273 -18.93 -20.11 -7.83
N GLN A 274 -19.24 -21.29 -7.30
CA GLN A 274 -18.56 -21.85 -6.14
C GLN A 274 -17.04 -22.00 -6.35
N ARG A 275 -16.55 -22.08 -7.60
CA ARG A 275 -15.11 -22.17 -7.87
C ARG A 275 -14.38 -20.84 -7.69
N SER A 276 -15.09 -19.73 -7.54
CA SER A 276 -14.47 -18.41 -7.44
C SER A 276 -13.70 -18.23 -6.14
N CYS A 277 -12.49 -17.70 -6.25
CA CYS A 277 -11.62 -17.39 -5.12
C CYS A 277 -11.44 -15.87 -5.02
N THR A 278 -11.31 -15.38 -3.79
CA THR A 278 -10.83 -14.01 -3.57
C THR A 278 -9.39 -13.91 -4.04
N ALA A 279 -9.07 -12.83 -4.72
CA ALA A 279 -7.72 -12.58 -5.21
C ALA A 279 -7.40 -11.10 -5.19
N PHE A 280 -6.16 -10.75 -4.88
CA PHE A 280 -5.66 -9.44 -5.25
C PHE A 280 -5.31 -9.45 -6.74
N ALA A 281 -5.54 -8.33 -7.41
CA ALA A 281 -5.10 -8.11 -8.79
C ALA A 281 -4.20 -6.88 -8.81
N ARG A 282 -2.94 -7.07 -9.15
CA ARG A 282 -1.98 -5.97 -9.33
C ARG A 282 -1.77 -5.76 -10.83
N ALA A 283 -2.39 -4.72 -11.35
CA ALA A 283 -2.20 -4.25 -12.71
C ALA A 283 -0.97 -3.34 -12.81
N GLU A 284 -0.22 -3.47 -13.89
CA GLU A 284 0.79 -2.54 -14.34
C GLU A 284 0.31 -1.94 -15.68
N MET A 285 0.11 -0.62 -15.67
CA MET A 285 -0.64 0.08 -16.71
C MET A 285 0.17 0.27 -18.00
N VAL A 286 1.50 0.43 -17.91
CA VAL A 286 2.38 0.69 -19.06
C VAL A 286 2.54 -0.56 -19.92
N SER A 287 2.81 -1.69 -19.28
CA SER A 287 2.94 -3.03 -19.88
C SER A 287 1.59 -3.69 -20.17
N GLN A 288 0.49 -3.13 -19.66
CA GLN A 288 -0.85 -3.72 -19.75
C GLN A 288 -0.87 -5.18 -19.29
N THR A 289 -0.29 -5.42 -18.10
CA THR A 289 -0.23 -6.75 -17.49
C THR A 289 -0.82 -6.72 -16.09
N THR A 290 -1.51 -7.80 -15.71
CA THR A 290 -2.03 -7.98 -14.35
C THR A 290 -1.62 -9.33 -13.82
N TYR A 291 -1.09 -9.35 -12.60
CA TYR A 291 -0.88 -10.58 -11.85
C TYR A 291 -1.96 -10.71 -10.78
N THR A 292 -2.68 -11.83 -10.81
CA THR A 292 -3.60 -12.19 -9.74
C THR A 292 -2.89 -13.00 -8.66
N LEU A 293 -3.32 -12.78 -7.43
CA LEU A 293 -2.76 -13.37 -6.23
C LEU A 293 -3.94 -13.92 -5.42
N PRO A 294 -4.45 -15.12 -5.75
CA PRO A 294 -5.55 -15.71 -5.01
C PRO A 294 -5.13 -15.96 -3.57
N PHE A 295 -6.05 -15.67 -2.66
CA PHE A 295 -5.84 -15.87 -1.24
C PHE A 295 -7.10 -16.41 -0.57
N CYS A 296 -6.91 -17.23 0.46
CA CYS A 296 -8.00 -17.84 1.20
C CYS A 296 -7.67 -17.90 2.69
N ILE A 297 -8.73 -18.01 3.48
CA ILE A 297 -8.58 -18.27 4.92
C ILE A 297 -8.09 -19.70 5.07
N PHE A 298 -6.99 -19.84 5.79
CA PHE A 298 -6.29 -21.11 5.93
C PHE A 298 -6.41 -21.69 7.34
N ALA A 299 -6.38 -20.84 8.37
CA ALA A 299 -6.50 -21.26 9.76
C ALA A 299 -7.35 -20.29 10.59
N PHE A 300 -8.33 -20.83 11.31
CA PHE A 300 -8.99 -20.16 12.41
C PHE A 300 -8.52 -20.81 13.70
N THR A 301 -7.70 -20.10 14.46
CA THR A 301 -7.44 -20.44 15.86
C THR A 301 -7.96 -19.29 16.73
N ASN A 302 -8.25 -19.55 18.00
CA ASN A 302 -8.68 -18.51 18.94
C ASN A 302 -7.68 -17.34 19.09
N GLN A 303 -6.46 -17.47 18.57
CA GLN A 303 -5.38 -16.49 18.67
C GLN A 303 -4.86 -15.98 17.31
N TYR A 304 -5.25 -16.62 16.19
CA TYR A 304 -4.65 -16.33 14.88
C TYR A 304 -5.62 -16.63 13.72
N HIS A 305 -5.84 -15.61 12.89
CA HIS A 305 -6.54 -15.71 11.61
C HIS A 305 -5.48 -15.76 10.50
N GLY A 306 -5.10 -16.98 10.13
CA GLY A 306 -4.07 -17.24 9.12
C GLY A 306 -4.66 -17.28 7.73
N TRP A 307 -4.04 -16.55 6.81
CA TRP A 307 -4.39 -16.51 5.40
C TRP A 307 -3.23 -17.08 4.58
N MET A 308 -3.58 -17.77 3.49
CA MET A 308 -2.63 -18.23 2.49
C MET A 308 -2.86 -17.44 1.21
N LEU A 309 -1.78 -16.95 0.60
CA LEU A 309 -1.75 -16.34 -0.73
C LEU A 309 -0.88 -17.19 -1.65
N ARG A 310 -1.33 -17.37 -2.90
CA ARG A 310 -0.55 -18.04 -3.95
C ARG A 310 -0.08 -17.05 -5.00
N THR A 311 1.18 -17.17 -5.35
CA THR A 311 1.81 -16.35 -6.38
C THR A 311 1.76 -17.05 -7.75
N PRO A 312 1.91 -16.31 -8.86
CA PRO A 312 1.95 -16.90 -10.21
C PRO A 312 3.10 -17.88 -10.44
N ASP A 313 4.20 -17.74 -9.68
CA ASP A 313 5.35 -18.67 -9.70
C ASP A 313 5.15 -19.91 -8.81
N GLY A 314 3.95 -20.11 -8.26
CA GLY A 314 3.59 -21.30 -7.50
C GLY A 314 3.97 -21.26 -6.02
N ARG A 315 4.55 -20.17 -5.48
CA ARG A 315 4.82 -20.09 -4.04
C ARG A 315 3.54 -19.92 -3.23
N GLU A 316 3.60 -20.37 -1.98
CA GLU A 316 2.57 -20.19 -0.97
C GLU A 316 3.12 -19.34 0.17
N ILE A 317 2.37 -18.31 0.53
CA ILE A 317 2.76 -17.31 1.51
C ILE A 317 1.68 -17.23 2.58
N PHE A 318 2.10 -17.33 3.84
CA PHE A 318 1.22 -17.37 5.00
C PHE A 318 1.42 -16.13 5.86
N SER A 319 0.34 -15.41 6.14
CA SER A 319 0.34 -14.29 7.08
C SER A 319 -1.10 -13.84 7.41
N THR A 320 -1.25 -12.63 7.94
CA THR A 320 -2.54 -11.93 7.99
C THR A 320 -2.91 -11.40 6.60
N VAL A 321 -4.20 -11.25 6.29
CA VAL A 321 -4.65 -10.66 5.00
C VAL A 321 -4.05 -9.27 4.74
N TRP A 322 -3.78 -8.53 5.81
CA TRP A 322 -3.17 -7.21 5.80
C TRP A 322 -1.73 -7.23 5.31
N THR A 323 -0.92 -8.15 5.84
CA THR A 323 0.46 -8.35 5.41
C THR A 323 0.50 -8.93 4.00
N LEU A 324 -0.45 -9.79 3.63
CA LEU A 324 -0.57 -10.33 2.28
C LEU A 324 -0.94 -9.25 1.26
N LYS A 325 -1.75 -8.26 1.64
CA LYS A 325 -2.02 -7.06 0.83
C LYS A 325 -0.76 -6.23 0.63
N ASP A 326 -0.01 -5.96 1.70
CA ASP A 326 1.26 -5.22 1.60
C ASP A 326 2.28 -5.98 0.72
N PHE A 327 2.26 -7.32 0.76
CA PHE A 327 3.01 -8.17 -0.17
C PHE A 327 2.48 -8.05 -1.61
N ALA A 328 1.16 -8.03 -1.80
CA ALA A 328 0.51 -7.91 -3.11
C ALA A 328 0.73 -6.56 -3.80
N GLU A 329 0.95 -5.47 -3.05
CA GLU A 329 1.44 -4.19 -3.59
C GLU A 329 2.82 -4.34 -4.25
N GLY A 330 3.57 -5.40 -3.91
CA GLY A 330 4.85 -5.74 -4.51
C GLY A 330 6.02 -4.93 -3.99
N GLY A 331 5.90 -4.38 -2.77
CA GLY A 331 7.01 -3.77 -2.05
C GLY A 331 7.55 -2.48 -2.66
N VAL A 332 6.71 -1.71 -3.37
CA VAL A 332 7.04 -0.38 -3.92
C VAL A 332 7.37 0.64 -2.82
N TRP A 333 6.77 0.46 -1.64
CA TRP A 333 7.05 1.22 -0.43
C TRP A 333 7.32 0.28 0.72
N LYS A 334 8.37 0.57 1.49
CA LYS A 334 8.91 -0.31 2.52
C LYS A 334 9.02 0.41 3.85
N THR A 335 8.94 -0.36 4.92
CA THR A 335 9.23 0.12 6.26
C THR A 335 10.69 -0.18 6.55
N ILE A 336 11.42 0.78 7.10
CA ILE A 336 12.77 0.56 7.62
C ILE A 336 12.73 0.36 9.14
N VAL A 337 13.80 -0.22 9.69
CA VAL A 337 14.00 -0.28 11.15
C VAL A 337 13.86 1.13 11.75
N GLY A 338 13.05 1.25 12.80
CA GLY A 338 12.63 2.52 13.39
C GLY A 338 11.29 3.05 12.85
N GLY A 339 10.72 2.40 11.83
CA GLY A 339 9.32 2.58 11.41
C GLY A 339 9.08 3.60 10.28
N SER A 340 10.11 4.26 9.74
CA SER A 340 9.90 5.20 8.63
C SER A 340 9.47 4.47 7.37
N ARG A 341 8.61 5.12 6.58
CA ARG A 341 8.13 4.64 5.29
C ARG A 341 8.89 5.34 4.17
N ILE A 342 9.52 4.53 3.32
CA ILE A 342 10.44 4.97 2.28
C ILE A 342 10.14 4.20 0.98
N PRO A 343 10.20 4.84 -0.21
CA PRO A 343 10.12 4.12 -1.48
C PRO A 343 11.24 3.09 -1.64
N ALA A 344 10.96 1.98 -2.30
CA ALA A 344 11.96 0.94 -2.57
C ALA A 344 13.15 1.49 -3.37
N GLU A 345 12.90 2.40 -4.30
CA GLU A 345 13.90 3.06 -5.15
C GLU A 345 14.90 3.88 -4.32
N VAL A 346 14.43 4.53 -3.25
CA VAL A 346 15.29 5.27 -2.32
C VAL A 346 16.12 4.30 -1.47
N LEU A 347 15.56 3.15 -1.08
CA LEU A 347 16.31 2.11 -0.36
C LEU A 347 17.37 1.43 -1.22
N LEU A 348 17.13 1.24 -2.52
CA LEU A 348 18.12 0.71 -3.45
C LEU A 348 19.32 1.65 -3.61
N GLN A 349 19.12 2.95 -3.41
CA GLN A 349 20.20 3.95 -3.42
C GLN A 349 20.98 4.02 -2.08
N LYS A 350 20.71 3.13 -1.12
CA LYS A 350 21.39 3.13 0.20
C LYS A 350 22.91 3.03 0.11
N GLU A 351 23.44 2.37 -0.92
CA GLU A 351 24.89 2.23 -1.11
C GLU A 351 25.56 3.55 -1.51
N LYS A 352 24.76 4.49 -2.05
CA LYS A 352 25.18 5.88 -2.30
C LYS A 352 24.94 6.78 -1.09
N SER A 353 24.27 6.28 -0.05
CA SER A 353 24.11 7.00 1.21
C SER A 353 25.41 6.93 1.97
N PHE A 354 25.83 8.06 2.52
CA PHE A 354 26.92 8.13 3.48
C PHE A 354 26.65 7.32 4.77
N ILE A 355 25.39 6.91 5.00
CA ILE A 355 24.97 6.23 6.24
C ILE A 355 23.99 5.10 5.90
N PRO A 356 24.46 3.97 5.34
CA PRO A 356 23.60 2.86 4.90
C PRO A 356 22.83 2.19 6.04
N ALA A 357 23.39 2.21 7.26
CA ALA A 357 22.78 1.64 8.46
C ALA A 357 21.37 2.19 8.73
N LEU A 358 21.10 3.45 8.37
CA LEU A 358 19.76 4.05 8.56
C LEU A 358 18.70 3.57 7.55
N TYR A 359 19.04 2.68 6.63
CA TYR A 359 18.16 2.21 5.55
C TYR A 359 18.06 0.67 5.53
N VAL A 360 17.97 0.07 6.71
CA VAL A 360 17.71 -1.36 6.88
C VAL A 360 16.21 -1.61 6.77
N GLU A 361 15.80 -2.41 5.79
CA GLU A 361 14.40 -2.82 5.59
C GLU A 361 13.91 -3.72 6.73
N GLU A 362 12.74 -3.40 7.26
CA GLU A 362 11.97 -4.28 8.13
C GLU A 362 11.25 -5.34 7.27
N LYS A 363 11.56 -6.62 7.48
CA LYS A 363 10.95 -7.70 6.71
C LYS A 363 9.47 -7.84 7.06
N LEU A 364 8.63 -8.02 6.04
CA LEU A 364 7.23 -8.37 6.25
C LEU A 364 7.12 -9.68 7.04
N PRO A 365 6.21 -9.78 8.02
CA PRO A 365 6.00 -11.00 8.82
C PRO A 365 5.23 -12.05 8.01
N ILE A 366 5.88 -12.62 6.99
CA ILE A 366 5.36 -13.68 6.13
C ILE A 366 6.10 -14.99 6.42
N MET A 367 5.42 -16.12 6.23
CA MET A 367 6.00 -17.45 6.30
C MET A 367 5.86 -18.16 4.95
N SER A 368 6.88 -18.92 4.59
CA SER A 368 6.83 -19.93 3.52
C SER A 368 6.03 -21.16 3.96
N LEU A 369 5.65 -22.01 3.01
CA LEU A 369 5.05 -23.32 3.29
C LEU A 369 5.86 -24.15 4.29
N LYS A 370 7.19 -24.19 4.13
CA LYS A 370 8.08 -24.96 5.01
C LYS A 370 8.05 -24.45 6.45
N GLU A 371 8.10 -23.13 6.63
CA GLU A 371 8.05 -22.52 7.96
C GLU A 371 6.68 -22.71 8.61
N TRP A 372 5.61 -22.62 7.80
CA TRP A 372 4.25 -22.84 8.26
C TRP A 372 4.04 -24.28 8.74
N THR A 373 4.38 -25.29 7.94
CA THR A 373 4.17 -26.71 8.30
C THR A 373 5.03 -27.15 9.48
N ALA A 374 6.24 -26.58 9.64
CA ALA A 374 7.06 -26.80 10.82
C ALA A 374 6.41 -26.25 12.10
N ARG A 375 5.69 -25.11 11.99
CA ARG A 375 5.04 -24.45 13.13
C ARG A 375 3.67 -25.03 13.45
N TYR A 376 2.93 -25.47 12.43
CA TYR A 376 1.55 -25.94 12.52
C TYR A 376 1.36 -27.23 11.70
N PRO A 377 1.93 -28.36 12.14
CA PRO A 377 1.96 -29.60 11.35
C PRO A 377 0.57 -30.19 11.09
N ASP A 378 -0.39 -29.96 11.99
CA ASP A 378 -1.73 -30.56 11.92
C ASP A 378 -2.77 -29.69 11.21
N ILE A 379 -2.41 -28.46 10.81
CA ILE A 379 -3.34 -27.54 10.16
C ILE A 379 -3.33 -27.76 8.65
N SER A 380 -4.50 -28.11 8.10
CA SER A 380 -4.75 -28.27 6.67
C SER A 380 -6.04 -27.57 6.25
N CYS A 381 -6.23 -27.38 4.94
CA CYS A 381 -7.42 -26.73 4.39
C CYS A 381 -8.09 -27.59 3.29
N PRO A 382 -9.36 -27.30 2.93
CA PRO A 382 -10.06 -28.02 1.86
C PRO A 382 -9.33 -27.99 0.51
N LEU A 383 -8.68 -26.87 0.16
CA LEU A 383 -7.96 -26.73 -1.10
C LEU A 383 -6.83 -27.77 -1.22
N TRP A 384 -5.98 -27.89 -0.19
CA TRP A 384 -4.90 -28.88 -0.18
C TRP A 384 -5.40 -30.32 -0.19
N ARG A 385 -6.50 -30.62 0.52
CA ARG A 385 -7.11 -31.96 0.48
C ARG A 385 -7.61 -32.30 -0.92
N ASN A 386 -8.27 -31.35 -1.57
CA ASN A 386 -8.74 -31.53 -2.95
C ASN A 386 -7.57 -31.70 -3.92
N GLU A 387 -6.47 -30.95 -3.75
CA GLU A 387 -5.26 -31.09 -4.57
C GLU A 387 -4.56 -32.42 -4.37
N LEU A 388 -4.45 -32.88 -3.14
CA LEU A 388 -3.91 -34.20 -2.81
C LEU A 388 -4.75 -35.30 -3.46
N GLN A 389 -6.08 -35.19 -3.39
CA GLN A 389 -7.00 -36.15 -4.00
C GLN A 389 -6.96 -36.11 -5.54
N ALA A 390 -6.82 -34.92 -6.12
CA ALA A 390 -6.73 -34.74 -7.56
C ALA A 390 -5.35 -35.09 -8.14
N GLY A 391 -4.31 -35.13 -7.30
CA GLY A 391 -2.92 -35.24 -7.73
C GLY A 391 -2.39 -34.02 -8.49
N VAL A 392 -3.14 -32.91 -8.51
CA VAL A 392 -2.80 -31.70 -9.27
C VAL A 392 -3.17 -30.45 -8.50
N ARG A 393 -2.47 -29.35 -8.79
CA ARG A 393 -2.76 -28.04 -8.22
C ARG A 393 -4.01 -27.42 -8.86
N LEU A 394 -4.93 -26.97 -8.03
CA LEU A 394 -6.26 -26.53 -8.43
C LEU A 394 -6.39 -25.01 -8.49
N LEU A 395 -5.50 -24.26 -7.83
CA LEU A 395 -5.56 -22.80 -7.76
C LEU A 395 -4.16 -22.18 -7.84
N ASP A 396 -4.00 -21.20 -8.72
CA ASP A 396 -2.78 -20.42 -8.88
C ASP A 396 -3.08 -18.98 -9.25
N GLY A 397 -2.09 -18.11 -9.01
CA GLY A 397 -2.09 -16.78 -9.61
C GLY A 397 -2.02 -16.88 -11.12
N GLU A 398 -2.77 -16.04 -11.82
CA GLU A 398 -2.76 -15.97 -13.28
C GLU A 398 -2.18 -14.64 -13.73
N LYS A 399 -1.50 -14.65 -14.89
CA LYS A 399 -1.10 -13.45 -15.61
C LYS A 399 -2.16 -13.13 -16.65
N ARG A 400 -2.66 -11.89 -16.65
CA ARG A 400 -3.59 -11.36 -17.66
C ARG A 400 -2.88 -10.30 -18.46
N GLU A 401 -3.00 -10.34 -19.78
CA GLU A 401 -2.27 -9.45 -20.69
C GLU A 401 -3.17 -8.96 -21.81
N GLY A 402 -2.83 -7.79 -22.34
CA GLY A 402 -3.52 -7.19 -23.47
C GLY A 402 -4.70 -6.31 -23.05
N PRO A 403 -5.13 -5.41 -23.95
CA PRO A 403 -6.00 -4.28 -23.62
C PRO A 403 -7.39 -4.67 -23.10
N GLU A 404 -7.89 -5.85 -23.47
CA GLU A 404 -9.20 -6.35 -23.06
C GLU A 404 -9.18 -7.11 -21.73
N GLU A 405 -8.04 -7.73 -21.37
CA GLU A 405 -7.96 -8.67 -20.26
C GLU A 405 -7.18 -8.13 -19.05
N TYR A 406 -6.23 -7.22 -19.23
CA TYR A 406 -5.37 -6.79 -18.11
C TYR A 406 -6.16 -6.10 -16.99
N LEU A 407 -7.18 -5.30 -17.30
CA LEU A 407 -8.08 -4.71 -16.29
C LEU A 407 -9.33 -5.57 -16.02
N SER A 408 -9.41 -6.78 -16.58
CA SER A 408 -10.57 -7.65 -16.38
C SER A 408 -10.82 -7.86 -14.89
N ARG A 409 -12.08 -7.74 -14.48
CA ARG A 409 -12.54 -7.99 -13.11
C ARG A 409 -13.08 -9.40 -12.93
N ARG A 410 -12.90 -10.28 -13.91
CA ARG A 410 -13.33 -11.67 -13.79
C ARG A 410 -12.69 -12.32 -12.54
N PRO A 411 -13.43 -13.12 -11.76
CA PRO A 411 -12.86 -13.82 -10.61
C PRO A 411 -11.79 -14.83 -11.04
N VAL A 412 -10.82 -15.09 -10.17
CA VAL A 412 -9.95 -16.27 -10.30
C VAL A 412 -10.77 -17.49 -9.89
N THR A 413 -10.67 -18.59 -10.63
CA THR A 413 -11.46 -19.80 -10.35
C THR A 413 -10.58 -21.02 -10.16
N GLU A 414 -10.95 -21.87 -9.20
CA GLU A 414 -10.31 -23.17 -9.05
C GLU A 414 -10.60 -24.07 -10.26
N LYS A 415 -9.57 -24.74 -10.75
CA LYS A 415 -9.63 -25.73 -11.81
C LYS A 415 -10.40 -26.97 -11.32
N THR A 416 -11.12 -27.62 -12.23
CA THR A 416 -11.73 -28.93 -11.98
C THR A 416 -11.13 -29.90 -13.00
N PRO A 417 -10.26 -30.83 -12.58
CA PRO A 417 -9.61 -31.76 -13.50
C PRO A 417 -10.63 -32.71 -14.15
N PRO A 418 -10.32 -33.26 -15.34
CA PRO A 418 -11.14 -34.30 -15.95
C PRO A 418 -11.37 -35.48 -15.00
N GLY A 419 -12.59 -36.04 -15.00
CA GLY A 419 -12.96 -37.15 -14.10
C GLY A 419 -13.33 -36.76 -12.67
N PHE A 420 -13.29 -35.46 -12.33
CA PHE A 420 -13.70 -34.96 -11.02
C PHE A 420 -14.92 -34.02 -11.13
N VAL A 421 -15.70 -33.98 -10.05
CA VAL A 421 -16.78 -33.00 -9.86
C VAL A 421 -16.67 -32.33 -8.50
N ARG A 422 -17.18 -31.11 -8.42
CA ARG A 422 -17.22 -30.33 -7.17
C ARG A 422 -18.63 -30.35 -6.61
N LEU A 423 -18.76 -30.80 -5.37
CA LEU A 423 -20.03 -30.78 -4.64
C LEU A 423 -19.89 -29.93 -3.38
N ARG A 424 -20.93 -29.15 -3.09
CA ARG A 424 -21.04 -28.38 -1.85
C ARG A 424 -21.57 -29.28 -0.75
N SER A 425 -20.88 -29.35 0.37
CA SER A 425 -21.42 -29.88 1.63
C SER A 425 -21.25 -28.84 2.71
N GLU A 426 -22.36 -28.40 3.31
CA GLU A 426 -22.44 -27.75 4.64
C GLU A 426 -21.17 -26.97 5.06
N ALA A 427 -20.81 -25.93 4.28
CA ALA A 427 -19.70 -24.98 4.46
C ALA A 427 -18.38 -25.22 3.68
N TYR A 428 -18.19 -26.33 2.95
CA TYR A 428 -16.97 -26.59 2.18
C TYR A 428 -17.22 -27.08 0.74
N ILE A 429 -16.25 -26.82 -0.15
CA ILE A 429 -16.21 -27.33 -1.52
C ILE A 429 -15.25 -28.51 -1.55
N ASN A 430 -15.80 -29.71 -1.71
CA ASN A 430 -15.01 -30.93 -1.84
C ASN A 430 -14.99 -31.38 -3.30
N LEU A 431 -13.84 -31.91 -3.70
CA LEU A 431 -13.66 -32.54 -5.00
C LEU A 431 -13.89 -34.05 -4.85
N TYR A 432 -14.67 -34.65 -5.75
CA TYR A 432 -14.94 -36.09 -5.75
C TYR A 432 -14.66 -36.64 -7.14
N GLY A 433 -14.16 -37.88 -7.22
CA GLY A 433 -14.10 -38.59 -8.50
C GLY A 433 -15.52 -38.89 -8.97
N GLN A 434 -15.79 -38.85 -10.27
CA GLN A 434 -17.13 -39.06 -10.82
C GLN A 434 -17.78 -40.38 -10.38
N ASP A 435 -16.97 -41.40 -10.09
CA ASP A 435 -17.41 -42.72 -9.64
C ASP A 435 -17.59 -42.83 -8.11
N ASP A 436 -17.48 -41.73 -7.36
CA ASP A 436 -17.58 -41.75 -5.90
C ASP A 436 -19.02 -42.08 -5.45
N PRO A 437 -19.23 -43.08 -4.58
CA PRO A 437 -20.56 -43.49 -4.11
C PRO A 437 -21.40 -42.37 -3.48
N ARG A 438 -20.75 -41.31 -2.98
CA ARG A 438 -21.42 -40.12 -2.39
C ARG A 438 -22.07 -39.23 -3.46
N ILE A 439 -21.69 -39.40 -4.72
CA ILE A 439 -22.26 -38.70 -5.88
C ILE A 439 -23.41 -39.50 -6.45
N ILE A 440 -23.21 -40.81 -6.60
CA ILE A 440 -24.19 -41.75 -7.17
C ILE A 440 -25.50 -41.74 -6.36
N ASN A 441 -25.42 -41.51 -5.05
CA ASN A 441 -26.60 -41.44 -4.16
C ASN A 441 -27.20 -40.01 -4.02
N ARG A 442 -26.72 -39.01 -4.76
CA ARG A 442 -27.20 -37.61 -4.73
C ARG A 442 -27.79 -37.11 -6.05
N THR A 443 -27.59 -37.85 -7.14
CA THR A 443 -28.38 -37.77 -8.37
C THR A 443 -29.60 -38.67 -8.26
#